data_AF-A0A1I1YEI2-F1
#
_entry.id   AF-A0A1I1YEI2-F1
#
_cell.length_a   1.000
_cell.length_b   1.000
_cell.length_c   1.000
_cell.angle_alpha   90.00
_cell.angle_beta   90.00
_cell.angle_gamma   90.00
#
_symmetry.space_group_name_H-M   'P 1'
#
loop_
_entity.id
_entity.type
_entity.pdbx_description
1 polymer ?
#
loop_
_entity_poly.entity_id
_entity_poly.type
_entity_poly.pdbx_seq_one_letter_code
_entity_poly.pdbx_strand_id
1 'polypeptide(L)'
;MNQLEMKEMFRQAKYDPVKYPDAVIEQLARSGYPAAKVITDLNAVLRGGYKDILCSLVSVLRDADYAGDESVLFQDIWRYYSGKEAVFLLGHDPWVFLGSLAEAFDSGSDDFPVNKRTAKLLYQSAGKLF
;
A
#
# COMPACT_ATOMS: atom_id res chain seq x y z
N MET A 1 -10.29 0.04 18.80
CA MET A 1 -10.90 0.82 17.71
C MET A 1 -11.75 -0.13 16.90
N ASN A 2 -13.01 0.22 16.63
CA ASN A 2 -13.88 -0.64 15.82
C ASN A 2 -13.57 -0.46 14.32
N GLN A 3 -14.10 -1.35 13.48
CA GLN A 3 -13.85 -1.36 12.02
C GLN A 3 -14.30 -0.06 11.32
N LEU A 4 -15.41 0.56 11.77
CA LEU A 4 -15.93 1.79 11.19
C LEU A 4 -15.01 2.97 11.48
N GLU A 5 -14.61 3.14 12.73
CA GLU A 5 -13.65 4.17 13.18
C GLU A 5 -12.33 4.08 12.40
N MET A 6 -11.79 2.86 12.24
CA MET A 6 -10.56 2.65 11.49
C MET A 6 -10.69 3.09 10.03
N LYS A 7 -11.81 2.74 9.38
CA LYS A 7 -12.06 3.09 7.98
C LYS A 7 -12.24 4.59 7.78
N GLU A 8 -12.93 5.27 8.71
CA GLU A 8 -13.09 6.73 8.67
C GLU A 8 -11.76 7.46 8.88
N MET A 9 -10.95 7.02 9.85
CA MET A 9 -9.60 7.54 10.05
C MET A 9 -8.72 7.31 8.81
N PHE A 10 -8.77 6.11 8.24
CA PHE A 10 -8.01 5.81 7.03
C PHE A 10 -8.42 6.69 5.85
N ARG A 11 -9.72 6.95 5.67
CA ARG A 11 -10.25 7.84 4.61
C ARG A 11 -9.66 9.24 4.61
N GLN A 12 -9.29 9.74 5.78
CA GLN A 12 -8.69 11.05 5.95
C GLN A 12 -7.16 11.03 5.79
N ALA A 13 -6.54 9.85 5.84
CA ALA A 13 -5.12 9.68 5.62
C ALA A 13 -4.79 9.81 4.12
N LYS A 14 -3.76 10.61 3.82
CA LYS A 14 -3.17 10.76 2.50
C LYS A 14 -1.66 10.83 2.66
N TYR A 15 -0.94 10.23 1.72
CA TYR A 15 0.50 10.31 1.65
C TYR A 15 0.97 11.78 1.62
N ASP A 16 1.84 12.11 2.56
CA ASP A 16 2.49 13.41 2.65
C ASP A 16 4.00 13.18 2.82
N PRO A 17 4.83 13.54 1.82
CA PRO A 17 6.26 13.27 1.85
C PRO A 17 7.03 14.09 2.91
N VAL A 18 6.39 15.07 3.57
CA VAL A 18 7.01 15.87 4.64
C VAL A 18 6.47 15.54 6.04
N LYS A 19 5.31 14.87 6.16
CA LYS A 19 4.77 14.42 7.44
C LYS A 19 5.16 12.98 7.73
N TYR A 20 6.34 12.81 8.33
CA TYR A 20 6.85 11.51 8.74
C TYR A 20 7.23 11.42 10.23
N PRO A 21 6.95 10.28 10.89
CA PRO A 21 6.11 9.18 10.41
C PRO A 21 4.63 9.61 10.30
N ASP A 22 3.87 8.97 9.41
CA ASP A 22 2.43 9.15 9.34
C ASP A 22 1.79 8.47 10.56
N ALA A 23 1.57 9.26 11.62
CA ALA A 23 1.08 8.78 12.90
C ALA A 23 -0.29 8.08 12.78
N VAL A 24 -1.13 8.49 11.82
CA VAL A 24 -2.43 7.88 11.58
C VAL A 24 -2.25 6.48 11.02
N ILE A 25 -1.40 6.31 10.01
CA ILE A 25 -1.09 4.99 9.43
C ILE A 25 -0.42 4.07 10.46
N GLU A 26 0.53 4.57 11.24
CA GLU A 26 1.17 3.79 12.31
C GLU A 26 0.16 3.30 13.37
N GLN A 27 -0.76 4.18 13.79
CA GLN A 27 -1.82 3.81 14.73
C GLN A 27 -2.78 2.78 14.15
N LEU A 28 -3.19 2.96 12.88
CA LEU A 28 -4.07 2.03 12.19
C LEU A 28 -3.41 0.66 12.00
N ALA A 29 -2.14 0.62 11.63
CA ALA A 29 -1.37 -0.63 11.49
C ALA A 29 -1.32 -1.40 12.82
N ARG A 30 -1.03 -0.72 13.94
CA ARG A 30 -1.04 -1.31 15.29
C ARG A 30 -2.42 -1.78 15.73
N SER A 31 -3.47 -1.12 15.23
CA SER A 31 -4.86 -1.49 15.50
C SER A 31 -5.37 -2.62 14.59
N GLY A 32 -4.54 -3.10 13.67
CA GLY A 32 -4.87 -4.22 12.79
C GLY A 32 -5.44 -3.84 11.44
N TYR A 33 -5.46 -2.56 11.05
CA TYR A 33 -5.99 -2.16 9.74
C TYR A 33 -5.12 -2.72 8.60
N PRO A 34 -5.67 -3.57 7.72
CA PRO A 34 -4.90 -4.33 6.71
C PRO A 34 -4.01 -3.47 5.80
N ALA A 35 -4.60 -2.45 5.16
CA ALA A 35 -3.86 -1.58 4.25
C ALA A 35 -2.76 -0.78 4.95
N ALA A 36 -3.02 -0.35 6.20
CA ALA A 36 -2.06 0.44 6.96
C ALA A 36 -0.78 -0.36 7.27
N LYS A 37 -0.88 -1.68 7.54
CA LYS A 37 0.29 -2.55 7.72
C LYS A 37 1.19 -2.52 6.48
N VAL A 38 0.62 -2.72 5.29
CA VAL A 38 1.37 -2.72 4.03
C VAL A 38 1.93 -1.33 3.72
N ILE A 39 1.17 -0.27 3.99
CA ILE A 39 1.59 1.12 3.78
C ILE A 39 2.78 1.47 4.69
N THR A 40 2.79 1.02 5.96
CA THR A 40 3.94 1.23 6.85
C THR A 40 5.23 0.63 6.26
N ASP A 41 5.17 -0.57 5.70
CA ASP A 41 6.34 -1.20 5.06
C ASP A 41 6.74 -0.49 3.76
N LEU A 42 5.78 -0.07 2.93
CA LEU A 42 6.04 0.75 1.74
C LEU A 42 6.68 2.10 2.10
N ASN A 43 6.19 2.78 3.13
CA ASN A 43 6.76 4.02 3.66
C ASN A 43 8.18 3.81 4.21
N ALA A 44 8.49 2.63 4.76
CA ALA A 44 9.87 2.28 5.12
C ALA A 44 10.78 2.15 3.89
N VAL A 45 10.30 1.53 2.81
CA VAL A 45 11.03 1.43 1.53
C VAL A 45 11.26 2.79 0.90
N LEU A 46 10.24 3.66 0.88
CA LEU A 46 10.34 5.03 0.34
C LEU A 46 11.44 5.85 1.00
N ARG A 47 11.69 5.61 2.29
CA ARG A 47 12.75 6.26 3.09
C ARG A 47 14.12 5.60 2.95
N GLY A 48 14.24 4.60 2.07
CA GLY A 48 15.48 3.89 1.81
C GLY A 48 15.75 2.70 2.73
N GLY A 49 14.75 2.26 3.49
CA GLY A 49 14.77 0.95 4.13
C GLY A 49 14.64 -0.19 3.11
N TYR A 50 14.65 -1.42 3.61
CA TYR A 50 14.39 -2.62 2.82
C TYR A 50 13.26 -3.41 3.49
N LYS A 51 12.19 -3.67 2.74
CA LYS A 51 11.07 -4.51 3.13
C LYS A 51 10.61 -5.32 1.92
N ASP A 52 10.25 -6.57 2.17
CA ASP A 52 9.60 -7.40 1.16
C ASP A 52 8.10 -7.08 1.14
N ILE A 53 7.71 -6.22 0.20
CA ILE A 53 6.32 -5.76 0.09
C ILE A 53 5.39 -6.87 -0.38
N LEU A 54 5.89 -7.82 -1.20
CA LEU A 54 5.10 -8.98 -1.60
C LEU A 54 4.77 -9.84 -0.38
N CYS A 55 5.76 -10.16 0.46
CA CYS A 55 5.51 -10.90 1.69
C CYS A 55 4.54 -10.14 2.61
N SER A 56 4.64 -8.81 2.67
CA SER A 56 3.74 -7.97 3.49
C SER A 56 2.29 -8.04 2.99
N LEU A 57 2.08 -7.93 1.67
CA LEU A 57 0.76 -8.10 1.04
C LEU A 57 0.20 -9.51 1.26
N VAL A 58 0.98 -10.54 0.96
CA VAL A 58 0.54 -11.94 1.09
C VAL A 58 0.24 -12.28 2.55
N SER A 59 1.02 -11.77 3.51
CA SER A 59 0.76 -11.97 4.94
C SER A 59 -0.57 -11.37 5.37
N VAL A 60 -0.94 -10.21 4.84
CA VAL A 60 -2.23 -9.57 5.14
C VAL A 60 -3.38 -10.32 4.48
N LEU A 61 -3.23 -10.73 3.22
CA LEU A 61 -4.25 -11.47 2.47
C LEU A 61 -4.52 -12.87 3.04
N ARG A 62 -3.52 -13.48 3.68
CA ARG A 62 -3.62 -14.80 4.31
C ARG A 62 -3.90 -14.75 5.82
N ASP A 63 -3.99 -13.55 6.39
CA ASP A 63 -4.33 -13.39 7.80
C ASP A 63 -5.73 -13.99 8.02
N ALA A 64 -5.86 -14.92 8.97
CA ALA A 64 -7.12 -15.64 9.20
C ALA A 64 -8.27 -14.70 9.60
N ASP A 65 -7.91 -13.53 10.15
CA ASP A 65 -8.85 -12.47 10.53
C ASP A 65 -9.14 -11.48 9.39
N TYR A 66 -8.46 -11.61 8.24
CA TYR A 66 -8.74 -10.82 7.05
C TYR A 66 -9.96 -11.40 6.31
N ALA A 67 -11.14 -10.95 6.72
CA ALA A 67 -12.40 -11.22 6.01
C ALA A 67 -12.67 -10.25 4.83
N GLY A 68 -11.65 -9.48 4.42
CA GLY A 68 -11.78 -8.42 3.43
C GLY A 68 -11.62 -8.90 1.99
N ASP A 69 -12.21 -8.16 1.06
CA ASP A 69 -11.99 -8.34 -0.38
C ASP A 69 -10.59 -7.81 -0.75
N GLU A 70 -9.76 -8.60 -1.45
CA GLU A 70 -8.41 -8.20 -1.88
C GLU A 70 -8.43 -6.88 -2.66
N SER A 71 -9.50 -6.65 -3.43
CA SER A 71 -9.67 -5.39 -4.16
C SER A 71 -9.74 -4.20 -3.21
N VAL A 72 -10.41 -4.32 -2.06
CA VAL A 72 -10.51 -3.24 -1.06
C VAL A 72 -9.14 -2.89 -0.49
N LEU A 73 -8.30 -3.90 -0.22
CA LEU A 73 -6.92 -3.69 0.23
C LEU A 73 -6.13 -2.87 -0.80
N PHE A 74 -6.18 -3.27 -2.07
CA PHE A 74 -5.46 -2.58 -3.14
C PHE A 74 -5.98 -1.16 -3.39
N GLN A 75 -7.29 -0.98 -3.35
CA GLN A 75 -7.94 0.33 -3.47
C GLN A 75 -7.48 1.28 -2.36
N ASP A 76 -7.44 0.79 -1.12
CA ASP A 76 -7.00 1.59 0.02
C ASP A 76 -5.52 1.99 -0.08
N ILE A 77 -4.64 1.05 -0.44
CA ILE A 77 -3.22 1.33 -0.68
C ILE A 77 -3.06 2.36 -1.81
N TRP A 78 -3.76 2.17 -2.92
CA TRP A 78 -3.70 3.08 -4.06
C TRP A 78 -4.16 4.50 -3.69
N ARG A 79 -5.31 4.60 -3.01
CA ARG A 79 -5.89 5.87 -2.58
C ARG A 79 -4.97 6.62 -1.64
N TYR A 80 -4.27 5.92 -0.75
CA TYR A 80 -3.33 6.56 0.16
C TYR A 80 -2.26 7.35 -0.59
N TYR A 81 -1.65 6.76 -1.63
CA TYR A 81 -0.55 7.40 -2.37
C TYR A 81 -1.02 8.39 -3.44
N SER A 82 -2.02 8.04 -4.25
CA SER A 82 -2.55 8.92 -5.30
C SER A 82 -3.50 10.01 -4.79
N GLY A 83 -4.17 9.75 -3.66
CA GLY A 83 -5.36 10.50 -3.25
C GLY A 83 -6.60 10.22 -4.11
N LYS A 84 -6.55 9.24 -5.04
CA LYS A 84 -7.63 8.90 -5.97
C LYS A 84 -8.17 7.49 -5.69
N GLU A 85 -9.46 7.31 -5.90
CA GLU A 85 -10.02 5.96 -5.93
C GLU A 85 -9.65 5.30 -7.26
N ALA A 86 -9.11 4.09 -7.20
CA ALA A 86 -8.92 3.22 -8.36
C ALA A 86 -9.88 2.04 -8.25
N VAL A 87 -10.25 1.44 -9.39
CA VAL A 87 -11.05 0.22 -9.40
C VAL A 87 -10.14 -0.96 -9.68
N PHE A 88 -9.91 -1.78 -8.66
CA PHE A 88 -9.29 -3.09 -8.81
C PHE A 88 -10.40 -4.14 -8.89
N LEU A 89 -10.38 -5.00 -9.91
CA LEU A 89 -11.32 -6.12 -10.02
C LEU A 89 -10.89 -7.26 -9.08
N LEU A 90 -11.87 -8.01 -8.57
CA LEU A 90 -11.67 -9.23 -7.77
C LEU A 90 -10.76 -10.24 -8.51
N GLY A 91 -9.81 -10.84 -7.79
CA GLY A 91 -8.83 -11.76 -8.36
C GLY A 91 -7.59 -11.09 -8.96
N HIS A 92 -7.37 -9.80 -8.66
CA HIS A 92 -6.07 -9.20 -8.95
C HIS A 92 -4.99 -9.89 -8.12
N ASP A 93 -4.14 -10.60 -8.83
CA ASP A 93 -2.96 -11.23 -8.28
C ASP A 93 -2.06 -10.16 -7.61
N PRO A 94 -1.56 -10.37 -6.37
CA PRO A 94 -0.68 -9.42 -5.67
C PRO A 94 0.54 -8.98 -6.47
N TRP A 95 1.07 -9.83 -7.36
CA TRP A 95 2.18 -9.50 -8.25
C TRP A 95 1.74 -8.51 -9.34
N VAL A 96 0.53 -8.65 -9.88
CA VAL A 96 -0.04 -7.70 -10.84
C VAL A 96 -0.21 -6.33 -10.19
N PHE A 97 -0.79 -6.29 -8.98
CA PHE A 97 -0.95 -5.05 -8.21
C PHE A 97 0.40 -4.38 -7.92
N LEU A 98 1.40 -5.14 -7.49
CA LEU A 98 2.76 -4.62 -7.28
C LEU A 98 3.36 -4.05 -8.56
N GLY A 99 3.15 -4.71 -9.70
CA GLY A 99 3.57 -4.20 -11.00
C GLY A 99 2.95 -2.84 -11.34
N SER A 100 1.66 -2.67 -11.08
CA SER A 100 0.95 -1.40 -11.28
C SER A 100 1.44 -0.31 -10.31
N LEU A 101 1.62 -0.64 -9.03
CA LEU A 101 2.22 0.29 -8.07
C LEU A 101 3.62 0.73 -8.51
N ALA A 102 4.44 -0.22 -8.95
CA ALA A 102 5.80 0.05 -9.37
C ALA A 102 5.84 1.04 -10.56
N GLU A 103 4.94 0.86 -11.53
CA GLU A 103 4.77 1.77 -12.66
C GLU A 103 4.32 3.17 -12.23
N ALA A 104 3.40 3.25 -11.25
CA ALA A 104 2.95 4.53 -10.72
C ALA A 104 4.07 5.27 -9.98
N PHE A 105 4.87 4.59 -9.14
CA PHE A 105 6.05 5.18 -8.51
C PHE A 105 7.17 5.51 -9.52
N ASP A 106 7.25 4.80 -10.64
CA ASP A 106 8.26 5.08 -11.67
C ASP A 106 7.90 6.32 -12.48
N SER A 107 6.67 6.39 -12.97
CA SER A 107 6.22 7.42 -13.91
C SER A 107 5.57 8.63 -13.23
N GLY A 108 5.08 8.48 -12.00
CA GLY A 108 4.22 9.46 -11.34
C GLY A 108 2.79 9.44 -11.87
N SER A 109 2.35 8.34 -12.50
CA SER A 109 0.97 8.21 -12.97
C SER A 109 -0.03 8.28 -11.81
N ASP A 110 -1.24 8.75 -12.11
CA ASP A 110 -2.31 8.96 -11.12
C ASP A 110 -1.89 9.81 -9.91
N ASP A 111 -1.00 10.79 -10.12
CA ASP A 111 -0.47 11.68 -9.10
C ASP A 111 0.35 10.97 -8.00
N PHE A 112 0.86 9.77 -8.28
CA PHE A 112 1.77 9.09 -7.38
C PHE A 112 3.07 9.88 -7.19
N PRO A 113 3.66 9.83 -5.97
CA PRO A 113 5.00 10.36 -5.77
C PRO A 113 6.01 9.56 -6.60
N VAL A 114 6.84 10.27 -7.38
CA VAL A 114 7.90 9.62 -8.16
C VAL A 114 9.03 9.16 -7.23
N ASN A 115 9.30 7.85 -7.20
CA ASN A 115 10.41 7.27 -6.46
C ASN A 115 10.99 6.04 -7.22
N LYS A 116 11.99 6.30 -8.06
CA LYS A 116 12.64 5.30 -8.93
C LYS A 116 13.22 4.10 -8.17
N ARG A 117 13.73 4.32 -6.96
CA ARG A 117 14.27 3.24 -6.11
C ARG A 117 13.14 2.32 -5.64
N THR A 118 12.06 2.90 -5.16
CA THR A 118 10.88 2.16 -4.68
C THR A 118 10.24 1.39 -5.84
N ALA A 119 10.05 2.05 -6.98
CA ALA A 119 9.61 1.39 -8.20
C ALA A 119 10.47 0.16 -8.51
N LYS A 120 11.79 0.30 -8.60
CA LYS A 120 12.71 -0.82 -8.88
C LYS A 120 12.51 -1.99 -7.91
N LEU A 121 12.38 -1.73 -6.61
CA LEU A 121 12.16 -2.76 -5.60
C LEU A 121 10.80 -3.45 -5.78
N LEU A 122 9.75 -2.68 -6.08
CA LEU A 122 8.41 -3.22 -6.33
C LEU A 122 8.35 -4.07 -7.61
N TYR A 123 9.03 -3.67 -8.68
CA TYR A 123 9.16 -4.48 -9.89
C TYR A 123 9.88 -5.81 -9.63
N GLN A 124 10.96 -5.78 -8.86
CA GLN A 124 11.66 -7.00 -8.41
C GLN A 124 10.73 -7.92 -7.61
N SER A 125 9.97 -7.37 -6.65
CA SER A 125 8.98 -8.12 -5.87
C SER A 125 7.84 -8.68 -6.74
N ALA A 126 7.43 -7.96 -7.78
CA ALA A 126 6.42 -8.40 -8.74
C ALA A 126 6.92 -9.48 -9.71
N GLY A 127 8.20 -9.88 -9.65
CA GLY A 127 8.81 -10.80 -10.62
C GLY A 127 9.01 -10.17 -12.01
N LYS A 128 8.85 -8.85 -12.13
CA LYS A 128 9.18 -8.09 -13.33
C LYS A 128 10.65 -7.70 -13.25
N LEU A 129 11.51 -8.40 -14.00
CA LEU A 129 12.91 -8.01 -14.16
C LEU A 129 13.01 -6.89 -15.19
N PHE A 130 13.80 -5.86 -14.87
CA PHE A 130 14.31 -4.87 -15.82
C PHE A 130 15.77 -5.14 -16.15
#